data_AF-A0A1V5GKV7-F1
#
_entry.id   AF-A0A1V5GKV7-F1
#
_cell.length_a   1.000
_cell.length_b   1.000
_cell.length_c   1.000
_cell.angle_alpha   90.00
_cell.angle_beta   90.00
_cell.angle_gamma   90.00
#
_symmetry.space_group_name_H-M   'P 1'
#
loop_
_entity.id
_entity.type
_entity.pdbx_description
1 polymer ?
#
loop_
_entity_poly.entity_id
_entity_poly.type
_entity_poly.pdbx_seq_one_letter_code
_entity_poly.pdbx_strand_id
1 'polypeptide(L)'
;MISNKASADDFAEKYVAEFARRYDKCDYILGVDLMNEPDWVNENPECGNIDWSHLSYFFGKCAAAIHENSSLYVTVGIGIIKYNSDKYEGNKVSDQYMQQLTGNKKAYLDFYSTHYYNWQKEWYGYCWDKSPKDFGLDGTKPAVIGETHNDDSGDIGISLSDKYRSVYDNGWNGIMVWMQSGNSDPVWYRYDLTKDAANSIAAYIPDKIHPDKTSGSSSSGTSQPQNNDTPSQPPVQVSTAKRTSYPDNDFQWVNTDYLNNSWAPQGKVERFWYDTRDNAGGGSQTYKKSALVYVPAGYDSSKKYNVLYLMHGGSDSPEWFFGGEGKSSNITRMMDSMIAAGDIEPLIVCAVSYYTEYRSDDTSNCLNFHYELMNDVIPAFEKKYSTYANGDTSSSSLAASRLHRGFAGFSMGSVTTWSVFEHCLNEIAYYMPISGDCWALGGTAGGSQLDQTAWHLASKVKEEGKSAKDFYIYSGCGEWDIAQPNLTPQITSMKNMGDPFIYTNNFANGNLFQCLYPGGGHDVNTVTAVMYNGLPKLFG
;
A
#
# COMPACT_ATOMS: atom_id res chain seq x y z
N MET A 1 18.06 -5.92 31.55
CA MET A 1 19.24 -5.57 30.73
C MET A 1 19.84 -4.24 31.17
N ILE A 2 19.12 -3.12 31.09
CA ILE A 2 19.66 -1.77 31.35
C ILE A 2 20.00 -1.51 32.83
N SER A 3 19.27 -2.12 33.76
CA SER A 3 19.51 -1.97 35.21
C SER A 3 20.79 -2.65 35.73
N ASN A 4 21.55 -3.35 34.87
CA ASN A 4 22.81 -3.99 35.23
C ASN A 4 23.92 -3.60 34.24
N LYS A 5 25.02 -3.04 34.75
CA LYS A 5 26.14 -2.58 33.91
C LYS A 5 26.78 -3.69 33.08
N ALA A 6 27.00 -4.88 33.66
CA ALA A 6 27.57 -6.00 32.93
C ALA A 6 26.65 -6.48 31.80
N SER A 7 25.33 -6.41 31.98
CA SER A 7 24.37 -6.71 30.91
C SER A 7 24.32 -5.63 29.84
N ALA A 8 24.45 -4.36 30.21
CA ALA A 8 24.56 -3.25 29.28
C ALA A 8 25.85 -3.33 28.45
N ASP A 9 26.96 -3.68 29.09
CA ASP A 9 28.26 -3.94 28.45
C ASP A 9 28.13 -5.08 27.43
N ASP A 10 27.57 -6.23 27.84
CA ASP A 10 27.42 -7.40 26.98
C ASP A 10 26.57 -7.09 25.73
N PHE A 11 25.47 -6.35 25.91
CA PHE A 11 24.62 -5.91 24.81
C PHE A 11 25.36 -4.96 23.86
N ALA A 12 26.06 -3.95 24.40
CA ALA A 12 26.80 -2.98 23.61
C ALA A 12 27.94 -3.67 22.81
N GLU A 13 28.69 -4.56 23.45
CA GLU A 13 29.89 -5.17 22.87
C GLU A 13 29.58 -6.29 21.88
N LYS A 14 28.49 -7.04 22.09
CA LYS A 14 28.13 -8.16 21.22
C LYS A 14 27.10 -7.79 20.16
N TYR A 15 26.05 -7.07 20.53
CA TYR A 15 24.96 -6.76 19.62
C TYR A 15 25.19 -5.42 18.92
N VAL A 16 25.36 -4.34 19.69
CA VAL A 16 25.44 -2.99 19.11
C VAL A 16 26.69 -2.82 18.25
N ALA A 17 27.84 -3.33 18.70
CA ALA A 17 29.06 -3.29 17.91
C ALA A 17 28.91 -4.05 16.57
N GLU A 18 28.21 -5.19 16.56
CA GLU A 18 27.99 -5.95 15.33
C GLU A 18 26.97 -5.29 14.41
N PHE A 19 25.91 -4.71 14.98
CA PHE A 19 24.99 -3.84 14.24
C PHE A 19 25.73 -2.69 13.57
N ALA A 20 26.59 -1.99 14.32
CA ALA A 20 27.38 -0.88 13.80
C ALA A 20 28.27 -1.32 12.63
N ARG A 21 29.02 -2.43 12.75
CA ARG A 21 29.86 -2.95 11.64
C ARG A 21 29.03 -3.34 10.42
N ARG A 22 27.88 -3.96 10.64
CA ARG A 22 27.00 -4.43 9.56
C ARG A 22 26.44 -3.28 8.75
N TYR A 23 26.10 -2.17 9.40
CA TYR A 23 25.37 -1.06 8.79
C TYR A 23 26.21 0.20 8.57
N ASP A 24 27.52 0.17 8.86
CA ASP A 24 28.46 1.29 8.70
C ASP A 24 28.36 2.00 7.34
N LYS A 25 28.11 1.25 6.27
CA LYS A 25 28.04 1.74 4.89
C LYS A 25 26.62 1.78 4.33
N CYS A 26 25.60 1.82 5.20
CA CYS A 26 24.21 1.88 4.78
C CYS A 26 23.80 3.34 4.57
N ASP A 27 23.78 3.78 3.30
CA ASP A 27 23.41 5.16 2.92
C ASP A 27 21.94 5.52 3.24
N TYR A 28 21.13 4.53 3.62
CA TYR A 28 19.72 4.72 4.00
C TYR A 28 19.51 4.98 5.49
N ILE A 29 20.55 4.90 6.33
CA ILE A 29 20.46 5.14 7.77
C ILE A 29 21.07 6.49 8.10
N LEU A 30 20.24 7.44 8.55
CA LEU A 30 20.71 8.74 9.05
C LEU A 30 21.52 8.59 10.34
N GLY A 31 21.02 7.77 11.28
CA GLY A 31 21.64 7.55 12.58
C GLY A 31 20.85 6.56 13.43
N VAL A 32 21.36 6.26 14.61
CA VAL A 32 20.79 5.32 15.57
C VAL A 32 20.26 6.10 16.77
N ASP A 33 18.94 6.05 16.97
CA ASP A 33 18.33 6.44 18.23
C ASP A 33 18.44 5.28 19.22
N LEU A 34 19.18 5.49 20.31
CA LEU A 34 19.44 4.44 21.30
C LEU A 34 18.21 4.09 22.13
N MET A 35 17.28 5.04 22.29
CA MET A 35 16.02 4.85 23.00
C MET A 35 15.09 6.03 22.76
N ASN A 36 13.89 5.75 22.24
CA ASN A 36 12.82 6.74 22.16
C ASN A 36 12.21 6.95 23.55
N GLU A 37 12.20 8.20 24.01
CA GLU A 37 11.54 8.69 25.24
C GLU A 37 11.94 7.97 26.55
N PRO A 38 13.25 7.96 26.90
CA PRO A 38 13.73 7.35 28.15
C PRO A 38 13.19 8.04 29.42
N ASP A 39 12.66 9.26 29.28
CA ASP A 39 11.94 10.02 30.29
C ASP A 39 10.84 9.15 30.93
N TRP A 40 10.05 8.44 30.12
CA TRP A 40 8.97 7.57 30.61
C TRP A 40 9.53 6.34 31.31
N VAL A 41 10.64 5.79 30.82
CA VAL A 41 11.34 4.68 31.50
C VAL A 41 11.82 5.10 32.89
N ASN A 42 12.20 6.37 33.07
CA ASN A 42 12.61 6.91 34.36
C ASN A 42 11.43 7.25 35.27
N GLU A 43 10.44 7.98 34.76
CA GLU A 43 9.35 8.53 35.57
C GLU A 43 8.26 7.49 35.88
N ASN A 44 8.01 6.52 34.98
CA ASN A 44 6.84 5.65 35.06
C ASN A 44 7.15 4.23 35.56
N PRO A 45 6.48 3.74 36.63
CA PRO A 45 6.61 2.38 37.14
C PRO A 45 6.37 1.28 36.09
N GLU A 46 5.38 1.46 35.22
CA GLU A 46 5.01 0.50 34.18
C GLU A 46 6.06 0.37 33.07
N CYS A 47 6.88 1.40 32.87
CA CYS A 47 7.98 1.41 31.90
C CYS A 47 9.30 0.90 32.50
N GLY A 48 9.31 0.58 33.80
CA GLY A 48 10.43 -0.06 34.49
C GLY A 48 11.08 0.80 35.58
N ASN A 49 10.78 2.09 35.66
CA ASN A 49 11.32 3.05 36.65
C ASN A 49 12.85 2.92 36.83
N ILE A 50 13.59 3.09 35.74
CA ILE A 50 15.05 2.94 35.73
C ILE A 50 15.69 4.31 35.94
N ASP A 51 16.58 4.42 36.93
CA ASP A 51 17.30 5.66 37.21
C ASP A 51 18.18 6.12 36.04
N TRP A 52 18.27 7.44 35.85
CA TRP A 52 19.09 8.05 34.79
C TRP A 52 20.54 7.60 34.82
N SER A 53 21.13 7.30 35.97
CA SER A 53 22.51 6.78 36.02
C SER A 53 22.68 5.45 35.28
N HIS A 54 21.64 4.61 35.24
CA HIS A 54 21.63 3.36 34.48
C HIS A 54 21.31 3.60 33.00
N LEU A 55 20.31 4.44 32.70
CA LEU A 55 19.93 4.80 31.33
C LEU A 55 21.10 5.50 30.60
N SER A 56 21.64 6.56 31.18
CA SER A 56 22.77 7.32 30.60
C SER A 56 24.05 6.50 30.51
N TYR A 57 24.28 5.54 31.41
CA TYR A 57 25.38 4.58 31.27
C TYR A 57 25.17 3.67 30.06
N PHE A 58 23.97 3.11 29.90
CA PHE A 58 23.61 2.29 28.75
C PHE A 58 23.76 3.07 27.43
N PHE A 59 23.25 4.30 27.37
CA PHE A 59 23.40 5.16 26.18
C PHE A 59 24.87 5.41 25.86
N GLY A 60 25.67 5.77 26.87
CA GLY A 60 27.10 5.99 26.68
C GLY A 60 27.84 4.74 26.18
N LYS A 61 27.49 3.55 26.68
CA LYS A 61 28.09 2.28 26.23
C LYS A 61 27.72 1.96 24.80
N CYS A 62 26.46 2.10 24.42
CA CYS A 62 26.00 1.86 23.07
C CYS A 62 26.59 2.88 22.08
N ALA A 63 26.59 4.17 22.43
CA ALA A 63 27.21 5.22 21.62
C ALA A 63 28.70 4.96 21.37
N ALA A 64 29.44 4.63 22.44
CA ALA A 64 30.85 4.27 22.30
C ALA A 64 31.06 3.06 21.39
N ALA A 65 30.25 2.01 21.53
CA ALA A 65 30.34 0.83 20.67
C ALA A 65 30.08 1.18 19.19
N ILE A 66 29.12 2.06 18.89
CA ILE A 66 28.83 2.52 17.52
C ILE A 66 30.02 3.32 16.96
N HIS A 67 30.53 4.31 17.70
CA HIS A 67 31.66 5.15 17.29
C HIS A 67 33.02 4.43 17.24
N GLU A 68 33.13 3.25 17.87
CA GLU A 68 34.29 2.39 17.76
C GLU A 68 34.27 1.54 16.50
N ASN A 69 33.10 1.29 15.93
CA ASN A 69 32.90 0.27 14.91
C ASN A 69 32.23 0.79 13.62
N SER A 70 31.81 2.05 13.57
CA SER A 70 31.16 2.66 12.40
C SER A 70 31.25 4.19 12.38
N SER A 71 30.82 4.78 11.27
CA SER A 71 30.55 6.22 11.09
C SER A 71 29.08 6.61 11.24
N LEU A 72 28.21 5.71 11.73
CA LEU A 72 26.80 6.03 11.96
C LEU A 72 26.65 7.10 13.05
N TYR A 73 25.74 8.04 12.83
CA TYR A 73 25.39 9.02 13.85
C TYR A 73 24.58 8.41 14.99
N VAL A 74 24.69 8.95 16.20
CA VAL A 74 24.01 8.49 17.41
C VAL A 74 23.21 9.61 18.04
N THR A 75 21.99 9.29 18.48
CA THR A 75 21.14 10.20 19.26
C THR A 75 20.35 9.46 20.34
N VAL A 76 19.62 10.22 21.14
CA VAL A 76 18.60 9.75 22.08
C VAL A 76 17.39 10.67 21.94
N GLY A 77 16.23 10.12 21.57
CA GLY A 77 14.98 10.86 21.47
C GLY A 77 14.42 11.20 22.85
N ILE A 78 14.65 12.43 23.34
CA ILE A 78 14.18 12.84 24.68
C ILE A 78 12.76 13.41 24.59
N GLY A 79 11.84 12.80 25.32
CA GLY A 79 10.41 13.11 25.29
C GLY A 79 10.06 14.49 25.88
N ILE A 80 10.85 14.94 26.87
CA ILE A 80 10.61 16.20 27.58
C ILE A 80 11.89 17.05 27.59
N ILE A 81 11.79 18.28 27.05
CA ILE A 81 12.94 19.19 26.87
C ILE A 81 13.74 19.48 28.15
N LYS A 82 13.16 19.23 29.33
CA LYS A 82 13.78 19.44 30.63
C LYS A 82 15.00 18.53 30.89
N TYR A 83 15.14 17.41 30.18
CA TYR A 83 16.25 16.46 30.35
C TYR A 83 17.38 16.57 29.30
N ASN A 84 17.27 17.50 28.34
CA ASN A 84 18.35 17.84 27.39
C ASN A 84 19.18 19.05 27.83
N SER A 85 18.85 19.69 28.95
CA SER A 85 19.33 21.04 29.23
C SER A 85 19.54 21.28 30.71
N ASP A 86 20.71 21.83 31.04
CA ASP A 86 21.07 22.25 32.40
C ASP A 86 20.28 23.47 32.89
N LYS A 87 19.54 24.13 31.99
CA LYS A 87 18.58 25.19 32.35
C LYS A 87 17.37 24.64 33.13
N TYR A 88 17.07 23.35 33.01
CA TYR A 88 15.89 22.71 33.59
C TYR A 88 16.28 21.63 34.61
N GLU A 89 16.06 20.35 34.33
CA GLU A 89 16.33 19.24 35.27
C GLU A 89 17.68 18.54 35.00
N GLY A 90 18.53 19.14 34.15
CA GLY A 90 19.87 18.69 33.83
C GLY A 90 19.93 17.88 32.54
N ASN A 91 21.02 18.02 31.78
CA ASN A 91 21.21 17.27 30.55
C ASN A 91 21.67 15.82 30.82
N LYS A 92 20.69 14.90 30.83
CA LYS A 92 20.90 13.46 31.12
C LYS A 92 21.59 12.70 29.99
N VAL A 93 21.71 13.31 28.83
CA VAL A 93 22.39 12.74 27.66
C VAL A 93 23.54 13.62 27.19
N SER A 94 24.07 14.48 28.06
CA SER A 94 25.28 15.23 27.77
C SER A 94 26.47 14.30 27.61
N ASP A 95 27.36 14.64 26.66
CA ASP A 95 28.59 13.90 26.45
C ASP A 95 29.41 13.82 27.74
N GLN A 96 29.50 14.93 28.48
CA GLN A 96 30.22 14.97 29.76
C GLN A 96 29.67 13.93 30.76
N TYR A 97 28.35 13.85 30.91
CA TYR A 97 27.72 12.94 31.87
C TYR A 97 27.88 11.48 31.44
N MET A 98 27.64 11.15 30.16
CA MET A 98 27.81 9.79 29.65
C MET A 98 29.27 9.33 29.70
N GLN A 99 30.23 10.21 29.35
CA GLN A 99 31.66 9.92 29.46
C GLN A 99 32.09 9.72 30.91
N GLN A 100 31.52 10.47 31.86
CA GLN A 100 31.82 10.29 33.28
C GLN A 100 31.31 8.94 33.80
N LEU A 101 30.11 8.52 33.39
CA LEU A 101 29.52 7.25 33.83
C LEU A 101 30.24 6.03 33.24
N THR A 102 30.68 6.13 31.99
CA THR A 102 31.28 5.02 31.23
C THR A 102 32.81 4.98 31.28
N GLY A 103 33.45 6.13 31.53
CA GLY A 103 34.89 6.28 31.37
C GLY A 103 35.37 6.29 29.92
N ASN A 104 34.47 6.37 28.92
CA ASN A 104 34.81 6.29 27.50
C ASN A 104 34.56 7.61 26.78
N LYS A 105 35.58 8.20 26.14
CA LYS A 105 35.48 9.45 25.38
C LYS A 105 34.64 9.36 24.11
N LYS A 106 34.38 8.17 23.60
CA LYS A 106 33.48 7.92 22.48
C LYS A 106 32.00 7.84 22.88
N ALA A 107 31.69 7.97 24.18
CA ALA A 107 30.31 8.09 24.66
C ALA A 107 29.79 9.52 24.46
N TYR A 108 29.37 9.86 23.24
CA TYR A 108 28.78 11.15 22.88
C TYR A 108 27.59 10.97 21.94
N LEU A 109 26.76 11.99 21.77
CA LEU A 109 25.73 12.04 20.73
C LEU A 109 26.19 12.93 19.56
N ASP A 110 25.83 12.60 18.33
CA ASP A 110 26.15 13.44 17.16
C ASP A 110 25.19 14.61 16.99
N PHE A 111 23.95 14.45 17.44
CA PHE A 111 22.94 15.50 17.43
C PHE A 111 21.93 15.32 18.56
N TYR A 112 21.31 16.42 18.99
CA TYR A 112 20.21 16.40 19.93
C TYR A 112 18.88 16.21 19.21
N SER A 113 18.08 15.26 19.68
CA SER A 113 16.73 14.96 19.20
C SER A 113 15.73 15.20 20.33
N THR A 114 15.23 16.43 20.45
CA THR A 114 14.28 16.78 21.52
C THR A 114 12.86 16.73 20.97
N HIS A 115 11.95 16.06 21.67
CA HIS A 115 10.57 15.93 21.25
C HIS A 115 9.75 17.13 21.74
N TYR A 116 8.67 17.45 21.02
CA TYR A 116 7.76 18.52 21.38
C TYR A 116 6.30 18.13 21.19
N TYR A 117 5.54 18.24 22.27
CA TYR A 117 4.10 17.98 22.31
C TYR A 117 3.34 19.18 22.85
N ASN A 118 2.11 19.40 22.39
CA ASN A 118 1.31 20.58 22.73
C ASN A 118 1.10 20.79 24.23
N TRP A 119 1.08 19.72 25.02
CA TRP A 119 0.98 19.83 26.48
C TRP A 119 2.20 20.53 27.10
N GLN A 120 3.39 20.46 26.51
CA GLN A 120 4.62 21.08 27.03
C GLN A 120 4.59 22.62 27.04
N LYS A 121 3.68 23.25 26.28
CA LYS A 121 3.67 24.71 26.03
C LYS A 121 3.53 25.56 27.29
N GLU A 122 2.79 25.08 28.28
CA GLU A 122 2.53 25.84 29.53
C GLU A 122 3.81 26.03 30.36
N TRP A 123 4.76 25.11 30.25
CA TRP A 123 6.01 25.13 31.02
C TRP A 123 7.20 25.66 30.23
N TYR A 124 7.27 25.34 28.94
CA TYR A 124 8.48 25.57 28.15
C TYR A 124 8.28 26.48 26.94
N GLY A 125 7.04 26.88 26.59
CA GLY A 125 6.73 27.63 25.37
C GLY A 125 6.69 26.75 24.11
N TYR A 126 6.84 27.35 22.94
CA TYR A 126 6.73 26.64 21.66
C TYR A 126 8.10 26.33 21.05
N CYS A 127 8.21 25.25 20.27
CA CYS A 127 9.46 24.93 19.58
C CYS A 127 9.71 25.81 18.34
N TRP A 128 8.68 26.46 17.78
CA TRP A 128 8.78 27.33 16.61
C TRP A 128 8.92 28.83 16.96
N ASP A 129 8.94 29.22 18.23
CA ASP A 129 9.20 30.61 18.66
C ASP A 129 10.51 30.78 19.45
N LYS A 130 11.27 29.68 19.61
CA LYS A 130 12.51 29.60 20.38
C LYS A 130 13.58 28.83 19.64
N SER A 131 14.82 29.27 19.80
CA SER A 131 16.00 28.56 19.32
C SER A 131 16.39 27.41 20.26
N PRO A 132 17.21 26.44 19.81
CA PRO A 132 17.81 25.44 20.71
C PRO A 132 18.51 26.08 21.92
N LYS A 133 19.15 27.24 21.72
CA LYS A 133 19.83 27.98 22.79
C LYS A 133 18.85 28.55 23.81
N ASP A 134 17.66 28.97 23.40
CA ASP A 134 16.62 29.46 24.33
C ASP A 134 16.10 28.35 25.23
N PHE A 135 16.14 27.09 24.77
CA PHE A 135 15.90 25.90 25.59
C PHE A 135 17.13 25.45 26.39
N GLY A 136 18.26 26.12 26.25
CA GLY A 136 19.49 25.81 26.98
C GLY A 136 20.26 24.61 26.43
N LEU A 137 20.02 24.20 25.19
CA LEU A 137 20.92 23.29 24.50
C LEU A 137 22.27 24.00 24.32
N ASP A 138 23.36 23.26 24.52
CA ASP A 138 24.72 23.80 24.60
C ASP A 138 25.26 24.39 23.28
N GLY A 139 24.56 24.16 22.16
CA GLY A 139 24.95 24.64 20.83
C GLY A 139 26.20 23.98 20.25
N THR A 140 26.68 22.89 20.85
CA THR A 140 27.89 22.16 20.41
C THR A 140 27.63 21.23 19.23
N LYS A 141 26.36 20.88 19.00
CA LYS A 141 25.94 19.93 17.97
C LYS A 141 24.61 20.33 17.34
N PRO A 142 24.28 19.80 16.14
CA PRO A 142 22.98 20.00 15.54
C PRO A 142 21.85 19.62 16.49
N ALA A 143 20.75 20.36 16.45
CA ALA A 143 19.56 20.10 17.23
C ALA A 143 18.36 19.98 16.31
N VAL A 144 17.61 18.89 16.45
CA VAL A 144 16.37 18.64 15.71
C VAL A 144 15.22 18.52 16.68
N ILE A 145 14.04 18.91 16.23
CA ILE A 145 12.80 18.49 16.87
C ILE A 145 12.55 17.05 16.44
N GLY A 146 12.78 16.10 17.34
CA GLY A 146 12.83 14.66 17.06
C GLY A 146 11.47 14.00 16.85
N GLU A 147 10.42 14.59 17.44
CA GLU A 147 9.07 14.06 17.38
C GLU A 147 8.08 15.21 17.68
N THR A 148 7.10 15.44 16.82
CA THR A 148 6.04 16.46 17.05
C THR A 148 4.80 16.24 16.18
N HIS A 149 3.68 16.87 16.52
CA HIS A 149 2.42 16.80 15.79
C HIS A 149 2.52 17.48 14.41
N ASN A 150 1.72 17.03 13.44
CA ASN A 150 1.60 17.68 12.12
C ASN A 150 0.20 18.20 11.76
N ASP A 151 -0.86 17.80 12.50
CA ASP A 151 -2.23 18.31 12.40
C ASP A 151 -2.63 19.03 13.70
N ASP A 152 -1.86 20.05 14.08
CA ASP A 152 -2.04 20.80 15.32
C ASP A 152 -2.41 22.27 15.10
N SER A 153 -2.60 22.73 13.85
CA SER A 153 -2.80 24.15 13.55
C SER A 153 -3.99 24.80 14.27
N GLY A 154 -5.03 24.01 14.58
CA GLY A 154 -6.17 24.46 15.38
C GLY A 154 -5.82 24.75 16.84
N ASP A 155 -4.83 24.03 17.39
CA ASP A 155 -4.37 24.15 18.77
C ASP A 155 -3.29 25.22 18.96
N ILE A 156 -2.45 25.42 17.94
CA ILE A 156 -1.23 26.22 18.03
C ILE A 156 -1.24 27.48 17.16
N GLY A 157 -2.22 27.64 16.27
CA GLY A 157 -2.45 28.86 15.49
C GLY A 157 -1.45 29.13 14.37
N ILE A 158 -0.65 28.14 13.97
CA ILE A 158 0.31 28.22 12.87
C ILE A 158 0.17 26.99 11.97
N SER A 159 0.33 27.17 10.66
CA SER A 159 0.29 26.05 9.71
C SER A 159 1.53 25.16 9.87
N LEU A 160 1.47 23.90 9.41
CA LEU A 160 2.65 23.05 9.45
C LEU A 160 3.80 23.59 8.58
N SER A 161 3.48 24.17 7.43
CA SER A 161 4.46 24.81 6.53
C SER A 161 5.19 25.97 7.22
N ASP A 162 4.45 26.80 7.95
CA ASP A 162 5.04 27.91 8.71
C ASP A 162 5.80 27.40 9.93
N LYS A 163 5.34 26.33 10.60
CA LYS A 163 6.07 25.66 11.69
C LYS A 163 7.44 25.16 11.21
N TYR A 164 7.52 24.49 10.06
CA TYR A 164 8.79 24.06 9.44
C TYR A 164 9.73 25.26 9.18
N ARG A 165 9.20 26.33 8.61
CA ARG A 165 9.96 27.54 8.32
C ARG A 165 10.46 28.23 9.59
N SER A 166 9.60 28.44 10.57
CA SER A 166 9.94 29.08 11.84
C SER A 166 10.96 28.28 12.64
N VAL A 167 10.86 26.95 12.66
CA VAL A 167 11.86 26.08 13.28
C VAL A 167 13.22 26.28 12.62
N TYR A 168 13.29 26.29 11.30
CA TYR A 168 14.53 26.58 10.58
C TYR A 168 15.07 28.00 10.84
N ASP A 169 14.22 29.03 10.72
CA ASP A 169 14.61 30.44 10.90
C ASP A 169 15.11 30.72 12.33
N ASN A 170 14.65 29.95 13.33
CA ASN A 170 15.12 30.03 14.73
C ASN A 170 16.39 29.20 15.01
N GLY A 171 16.99 28.58 14.00
CA GLY A 171 18.28 27.91 14.11
C GLY A 171 18.24 26.44 14.51
N TRP A 172 17.08 25.78 14.40
CA TRP A 172 17.03 24.31 14.44
C TRP A 172 17.51 23.70 13.13
N ASN A 173 18.06 22.49 13.20
CA ASN A 173 18.63 21.77 12.06
C ASN A 173 17.66 20.78 11.41
N GLY A 174 16.48 20.58 11.99
CA GLY A 174 15.47 19.68 11.46
C GLY A 174 14.23 19.60 12.33
N ILE A 175 13.15 19.12 11.74
CA ILE A 175 11.90 18.80 12.40
C ILE A 175 11.39 17.47 11.85
N MET A 176 11.15 16.54 12.75
CA MET A 176 10.57 15.25 12.50
C MET A 176 9.18 15.27 13.10
N VAL A 177 8.20 15.44 12.23
CA VAL A 177 6.82 15.22 12.64
C VAL A 177 6.55 13.74 12.78
N TRP A 178 5.55 13.39 13.60
CA TRP A 178 4.98 12.07 13.59
C TRP A 178 4.73 11.63 12.17
N MET A 179 5.23 10.44 11.86
CA MET A 179 4.88 9.73 10.66
C MET A 179 4.13 8.51 11.13
N GLN A 180 2.83 8.52 10.89
CA GLN A 180 2.04 7.37 11.19
C GLN A 180 2.06 6.47 9.96
N SER A 181 2.75 5.33 10.05
CA SER A 181 2.53 4.19 9.15
C SER A 181 1.21 3.54 9.55
N GLY A 182 0.14 4.32 9.37
CA GLY A 182 -1.24 3.90 9.47
C GLY A 182 -1.94 3.82 10.85
N ASN A 183 -3.29 3.88 10.83
CA ASN A 183 -4.36 3.50 11.79
C ASN A 183 -4.08 3.41 13.30
N SER A 184 -3.86 4.55 13.94
CA SER A 184 -4.69 4.94 15.09
C SER A 184 -5.68 5.99 14.60
N ASP A 185 -6.70 6.34 15.39
CA ASP A 185 -7.58 7.49 15.07
C ASP A 185 -6.72 8.66 14.54
N PRO A 186 -7.19 9.43 13.55
CA PRO A 186 -6.49 10.60 13.07
C PRO A 186 -6.62 11.68 14.14
N VAL A 187 -5.95 11.50 15.27
CA VAL A 187 -5.88 12.53 16.28
C VAL A 187 -4.74 13.45 15.89
N TRP A 188 -3.65 12.95 15.27
CA TRP A 188 -2.40 13.73 15.16
C TRP A 188 -1.51 13.55 13.91
N TYR A 189 -1.93 12.80 12.87
CA TYR A 189 -1.15 12.64 11.61
C TYR A 189 -1.93 12.98 10.31
N ARG A 190 -1.40 13.90 9.50
CA ARG A 190 -1.89 14.27 8.16
C ARG A 190 -0.80 14.34 7.10
N TYR A 191 -0.79 13.36 6.19
CA TYR A 191 0.19 13.29 5.12
C TYR A 191 0.13 14.51 4.18
N ASP A 192 -1.06 15.05 3.89
CA ASP A 192 -1.23 16.24 3.06
C ASP A 192 -0.53 17.46 3.66
N LEU A 193 -0.69 17.67 4.98
CA LEU A 193 0.01 18.75 5.68
C LEU A 193 1.53 18.55 5.63
N THR A 194 2.02 17.32 5.89
CA THR A 194 3.46 17.01 5.79
C THR A 194 4.00 17.19 4.39
N LYS A 195 3.26 16.77 3.36
CA LYS A 195 3.64 16.95 1.95
C LYS A 195 3.74 18.44 1.61
N ASP A 196 2.76 19.24 2.02
CA ASP A 196 2.76 20.69 1.78
C ASP A 196 3.92 21.38 2.51
N ALA A 197 4.16 21.02 3.77
CA ALA A 197 5.28 21.56 4.54
C ALA A 197 6.64 21.16 3.96
N ALA A 198 6.80 19.90 3.53
CA ALA A 198 8.01 19.39 2.90
C ALA A 198 8.29 20.10 1.55
N ASN A 199 7.26 20.30 0.73
CA ASN A 199 7.38 21.05 -0.52
C ASN A 199 7.70 22.54 -0.25
N SER A 200 7.07 23.13 0.75
CA SER A 200 7.30 24.52 1.16
C SER A 200 8.75 24.73 1.60
N ILE A 201 9.28 23.88 2.48
CA ILE A 201 10.66 24.00 2.95
C ILE A 201 11.68 23.67 1.85
N ALA A 202 11.38 22.70 0.97
CA ALA A 202 12.21 22.40 -0.20
C ALA A 202 12.29 23.57 -1.18
N ALA A 203 11.20 24.33 -1.34
CA ALA A 203 11.21 25.56 -2.14
C ALA A 203 11.92 26.72 -1.43
N TYR A 204 11.86 26.79 -0.10
CA TYR A 204 12.45 27.86 0.70
C TYR A 204 13.98 27.74 0.85
N ILE A 205 14.48 26.52 1.07
CA ILE A 205 15.91 26.22 1.29
C ILE A 205 16.36 25.03 0.42
N PRO A 206 16.23 25.12 -0.92
CA PRO A 206 16.49 24.00 -1.83
C PRO A 206 17.90 23.44 -1.67
N ASP A 207 18.89 24.29 -1.41
CA ASP A 207 20.30 23.90 -1.26
C ASP A 207 20.56 23.04 -0.01
N LYS A 208 19.63 23.05 0.96
CA LYS A 208 19.70 22.22 2.16
C LYS A 208 18.94 20.91 2.00
N ILE A 209 17.89 20.89 1.19
CA ILE A 209 17.02 19.71 0.98
C ILE A 209 17.50 18.85 -0.19
N HIS A 210 18.00 19.49 -1.26
CA HIS A 210 18.55 18.88 -2.45
C HIS A 210 19.86 19.56 -2.83
N PRO A 211 20.94 19.34 -2.06
CA PRO A 211 22.22 20.02 -2.27
C PRO A 211 22.80 19.80 -3.68
N ASP A 212 22.37 18.75 -4.40
CA ASP A 212 22.87 18.37 -5.72
C ASP A 212 22.05 18.91 -6.92
N LYS A 213 20.90 19.57 -6.72
CA LYS A 213 19.92 19.88 -7.80
C LYS A 213 19.84 21.34 -8.26
N THR A 214 20.79 22.20 -7.92
CA THR A 214 20.77 23.62 -8.32
C THR A 214 21.16 23.85 -9.79
N SER A 215 20.29 23.47 -10.75
CA SER A 215 20.24 24.08 -12.09
C SER A 215 18.87 23.96 -12.80
N GLY A 216 17.95 24.85 -12.42
CA GLY A 216 16.95 25.57 -13.23
C GLY A 216 16.07 24.91 -14.31
N SER A 217 14.74 25.06 -14.15
CA SER A 217 13.81 25.79 -15.07
C SER A 217 12.44 25.12 -15.29
N SER A 218 11.41 25.95 -15.49
CA SER A 218 9.96 25.77 -15.27
C SER A 218 9.08 25.99 -16.53
N SER A 219 7.75 25.79 -16.34
CA SER A 219 6.55 26.35 -17.06
C SER A 219 5.89 25.50 -18.20
N SER A 220 4.59 25.56 -18.57
CA SER A 220 3.26 25.88 -17.97
C SER A 220 2.13 25.88 -19.06
N GLY A 221 0.89 25.44 -18.75
CA GLY A 221 -0.44 25.90 -19.29
C GLY A 221 -0.97 25.37 -20.66
N THR A 222 -2.27 25.26 -21.05
CA THR A 222 -3.65 25.60 -20.58
C THR A 222 -4.71 25.09 -21.64
N SER A 223 -5.81 24.34 -21.32
CA SER A 223 -7.28 24.66 -21.19
C SER A 223 -8.32 24.55 -22.38
N GLN A 224 -9.40 23.73 -22.16
CA GLN A 224 -10.89 23.83 -22.47
C GLN A 224 -11.54 23.60 -23.88
N PRO A 225 -12.90 23.36 -24.07
CA PRO A 225 -14.01 22.70 -23.29
C PRO A 225 -15.18 21.93 -24.08
N GLN A 226 -16.02 21.14 -23.34
CA GLN A 226 -17.52 20.85 -23.32
C GLN A 226 -18.44 20.41 -24.52
N ASN A 227 -19.27 19.31 -24.37
CA ASN A 227 -20.74 19.25 -24.01
C ASN A 227 -21.61 17.99 -24.45
N ASN A 228 -22.44 17.49 -23.50
CA ASN A 228 -23.87 17.00 -23.43
C ASN A 228 -24.55 15.74 -24.09
N ASP A 229 -25.19 14.91 -23.21
CA ASP A 229 -26.54 14.25 -23.09
C ASP A 229 -27.26 13.52 -24.27
N THR A 230 -28.15 12.48 -24.18
CA THR A 230 -29.11 11.80 -23.22
C THR A 230 -29.58 10.44 -23.87
N PRO A 231 -30.67 9.65 -23.50
CA PRO A 231 -31.34 9.17 -22.25
C PRO A 231 -31.60 7.62 -22.20
N SER A 232 -32.30 7.12 -21.15
CA SER A 232 -32.46 5.72 -20.66
C SER A 232 -33.80 4.99 -20.94
N GLN A 233 -33.82 3.65 -20.75
CA GLN A 233 -34.98 2.71 -20.72
C GLN A 233 -34.78 1.61 -19.62
N PRO A 234 -35.83 0.90 -19.15
CA PRO A 234 -35.92 0.33 -17.79
C PRO A 234 -35.42 -1.12 -17.63
N PRO A 235 -35.18 -1.60 -16.39
CA PRO A 235 -34.39 -2.81 -16.13
C PRO A 235 -35.22 -4.09 -15.96
N VAL A 236 -34.64 -5.21 -16.39
CA VAL A 236 -35.20 -6.57 -16.31
C VAL A 236 -34.65 -7.31 -15.07
N GLN A 237 -35.51 -8.09 -14.39
CA GLN A 237 -35.11 -8.95 -13.26
C GLN A 237 -34.29 -10.17 -13.72
N VAL A 238 -33.08 -10.34 -13.15
CA VAL A 238 -32.21 -11.50 -13.33
C VAL A 238 -32.13 -12.29 -12.00
N SER A 239 -32.22 -13.62 -12.07
CA SER A 239 -32.25 -14.52 -10.92
C SER A 239 -30.89 -14.62 -10.21
N THR A 240 -30.90 -14.64 -8.88
CA THR A 240 -29.74 -14.51 -7.97
C THR A 240 -29.25 -15.82 -7.35
N ALA A 241 -29.44 -16.97 -8.00
CA ALA A 241 -29.16 -18.26 -7.37
C ALA A 241 -27.64 -18.54 -7.29
N LYS A 242 -27.12 -18.56 -6.04
CA LYS A 242 -25.75 -18.87 -5.63
C LYS A 242 -25.54 -20.40 -5.54
N ARG A 243 -24.40 -20.94 -5.98
CA ARG A 243 -23.97 -22.35 -5.87
C ARG A 243 -24.05 -22.75 -4.42
N THR A 244 -24.54 -23.95 -4.19
CA THR A 244 -24.59 -24.57 -2.86
C THR A 244 -23.38 -25.47 -2.59
N SER A 245 -22.45 -25.60 -3.53
CA SER A 245 -21.25 -26.45 -3.41
C SER A 245 -20.07 -25.81 -4.12
N TYR A 246 -18.94 -25.70 -3.43
CA TYR A 246 -17.67 -25.19 -3.94
C TYR A 246 -16.58 -26.24 -3.72
N PRO A 247 -15.62 -26.40 -4.65
CA PRO A 247 -14.41 -27.18 -4.38
C PRO A 247 -13.53 -26.49 -3.32
N ASP A 248 -12.66 -27.25 -2.67
CA ASP A 248 -11.72 -26.70 -1.69
C ASP A 248 -10.74 -25.71 -2.35
N ASN A 249 -10.36 -24.70 -1.56
CA ASN A 249 -9.60 -23.55 -2.01
C ASN A 249 -8.09 -23.80 -2.08
N ASP A 250 -7.59 -24.83 -1.39
CA ASP A 250 -6.17 -25.17 -1.27
C ASP A 250 -5.51 -25.37 -2.63
N PHE A 251 -4.23 -24.98 -2.71
CA PHE A 251 -3.43 -25.06 -3.92
C PHE A 251 -3.36 -26.49 -4.47
N GLN A 252 -3.62 -26.62 -5.76
CA GLN A 252 -3.39 -27.80 -6.57
C GLN A 252 -2.40 -27.48 -7.69
N TRP A 253 -1.49 -28.42 -7.95
CA TRP A 253 -0.59 -28.31 -9.08
C TRP A 253 -1.38 -28.28 -10.39
N VAL A 254 -1.00 -27.37 -11.30
CA VAL A 254 -1.55 -27.35 -12.65
C VAL A 254 -1.22 -28.69 -13.30
N ASN A 255 -2.25 -29.44 -13.67
CA ASN A 255 -2.04 -30.67 -14.40
C ASN A 255 -1.51 -30.33 -15.79
N THR A 256 -0.32 -30.83 -16.13
CA THR A 256 0.39 -30.52 -17.37
C THR A 256 -0.40 -30.90 -18.63
N ASP A 257 -1.32 -31.85 -18.54
CA ASP A 257 -2.19 -32.22 -19.66
C ASP A 257 -3.19 -31.11 -20.02
N TYR A 258 -3.55 -30.26 -19.05
CA TYR A 258 -4.36 -29.05 -19.32
C TYR A 258 -3.56 -28.00 -20.09
N LEU A 259 -2.23 -28.01 -19.99
CA LEU A 259 -1.37 -27.08 -20.72
C LEU A 259 -1.02 -27.57 -22.14
N ASN A 260 -1.17 -28.86 -22.42
CA ASN A 260 -1.01 -29.41 -23.77
C ASN A 260 -2.31 -29.40 -24.58
N ASN A 261 -3.47 -29.45 -23.90
CA ASN A 261 -4.87 -29.31 -24.37
C ASN A 261 -5.28 -29.95 -25.72
N SER A 262 -4.51 -30.86 -26.30
CA SER A 262 -4.80 -31.46 -27.62
C SER A 262 -6.11 -32.26 -27.67
N TRP A 263 -6.65 -32.63 -26.51
CA TRP A 263 -7.90 -33.35 -26.33
C TRP A 263 -9.13 -32.44 -26.13
N ALA A 264 -8.91 -31.16 -25.79
CA ALA A 264 -9.96 -30.23 -25.44
C ALA A 264 -10.41 -29.39 -26.66
N PRO A 265 -11.71 -29.14 -26.85
CA PRO A 265 -12.19 -28.14 -27.80
C PRO A 265 -11.58 -26.76 -27.51
N GLN A 266 -11.04 -26.11 -28.54
CA GLN A 266 -10.31 -24.85 -28.39
C GLN A 266 -11.22 -23.64 -28.55
N GLY A 267 -11.18 -22.74 -27.56
CA GLY A 267 -11.71 -21.40 -27.66
C GLY A 267 -10.91 -20.54 -28.63
N LYS A 268 -11.37 -19.31 -28.83
CA LYS A 268 -10.73 -18.33 -29.71
C LYS A 268 -10.35 -17.08 -28.93
N VAL A 269 -9.21 -16.50 -29.27
CA VAL A 269 -8.81 -15.16 -28.83
C VAL A 269 -9.09 -14.19 -29.97
N GLU A 270 -9.95 -13.21 -29.75
CA GLU A 270 -10.27 -12.16 -30.74
C GLU A 270 -10.03 -10.75 -30.19
N ARG A 271 -9.75 -9.80 -31.08
CA ARG A 271 -9.59 -8.41 -30.67
C ARG A 271 -10.93 -7.72 -30.55
N PHE A 272 -11.14 -7.03 -29.43
CA PHE A 272 -12.32 -6.21 -29.17
C PHE A 272 -11.91 -4.75 -29.13
N TRP A 273 -12.50 -3.93 -29.99
CA TRP A 273 -12.29 -2.49 -30.03
C TRP A 273 -13.46 -1.76 -29.38
N TYR A 274 -13.16 -0.73 -28.61
CA TYR A 274 -14.15 0.14 -28.00
C TYR A 274 -13.64 1.58 -27.99
N ASP A 275 -14.59 2.50 -27.99
CA ASP A 275 -14.34 3.92 -27.84
C ASP A 275 -14.24 4.25 -26.34
N THR A 276 -13.27 5.07 -25.97
CA THR A 276 -13.00 5.48 -24.59
C THR A 276 -12.53 6.92 -24.54
N ARG A 277 -12.37 7.46 -23.33
CA ARG A 277 -11.88 8.82 -23.07
C ARG A 277 -11.12 8.85 -21.75
N ASP A 278 -10.48 9.97 -21.44
CA ASP A 278 -9.99 10.22 -20.09
C ASP A 278 -11.17 10.39 -19.11
N ASN A 279 -11.56 9.28 -18.49
CA ASN A 279 -12.64 9.24 -17.52
C ASN A 279 -12.28 9.82 -16.14
N ALA A 280 -10.99 10.02 -15.83
CA ALA A 280 -10.55 10.56 -14.54
C ALA A 280 -10.27 12.07 -14.58
N GLY A 281 -9.83 12.60 -15.73
CA GLY A 281 -9.54 14.03 -15.93
C GLY A 281 -10.71 14.84 -16.50
N GLY A 282 -11.66 14.19 -17.16
CA GLY A 282 -12.82 14.83 -17.79
C GLY A 282 -12.48 15.64 -19.05
N GLY A 283 -13.47 15.83 -19.94
CA GLY A 283 -13.39 16.77 -21.06
C GLY A 283 -12.40 16.43 -22.20
N SER A 284 -11.87 15.22 -22.24
CA SER A 284 -11.01 14.72 -23.31
C SER A 284 -11.79 14.29 -24.55
N GLN A 285 -11.09 14.19 -25.69
CA GLN A 285 -11.66 13.60 -26.91
C GLN A 285 -11.78 12.08 -26.77
N THR A 286 -12.71 11.50 -27.52
CA THR A 286 -12.83 10.04 -27.62
C THR A 286 -11.70 9.49 -28.48
N TYR A 287 -11.12 8.37 -28.06
CA TYR A 287 -10.12 7.60 -28.81
C TYR A 287 -10.42 6.10 -28.73
N LYS A 288 -9.76 5.29 -29.56
CA LYS A 288 -9.99 3.84 -29.63
C LYS A 288 -8.97 3.07 -28.82
N LYS A 289 -9.46 2.20 -27.93
CA LYS A 289 -8.64 1.16 -27.28
C LYS A 289 -9.07 -0.23 -27.73
N SER A 290 -8.18 -1.19 -27.52
CA SER A 290 -8.49 -2.60 -27.74
C SER A 290 -8.24 -3.43 -26.50
N ALA A 291 -9.05 -4.47 -26.35
CA ALA A 291 -8.86 -5.59 -25.44
C ALA A 291 -8.68 -6.88 -26.26
N LEU A 292 -8.14 -7.92 -25.62
CA LEU A 292 -8.18 -9.28 -26.16
C LEU A 292 -9.24 -10.10 -25.42
N VAL A 293 -10.06 -10.83 -26.16
CA VAL A 293 -11.19 -11.57 -25.62
C VAL A 293 -11.01 -13.05 -25.91
N TYR A 294 -10.90 -13.86 -24.85
CA TYR A 294 -11.06 -15.30 -24.95
C TYR A 294 -12.57 -15.63 -24.95
N VAL A 295 -13.01 -16.30 -26.03
CA VAL A 295 -14.36 -16.79 -26.21
C VAL A 295 -14.31 -18.32 -26.21
N PRO A 296 -15.09 -19.01 -25.35
CA PRO A 296 -14.97 -20.45 -25.17
C PRO A 296 -15.43 -21.21 -26.41
N ALA A 297 -14.91 -22.42 -26.59
CA ALA A 297 -15.34 -23.32 -27.66
C ALA A 297 -16.86 -23.54 -27.61
N GLY A 298 -17.53 -23.45 -28.77
CA GLY A 298 -18.98 -23.60 -28.83
C GLY A 298 -19.79 -22.44 -28.25
N TYR A 299 -19.18 -21.25 -28.12
CA TYR A 299 -19.92 -20.03 -27.78
C TYR A 299 -21.13 -19.82 -28.70
N ASP A 300 -22.29 -19.57 -28.07
CA ASP A 300 -23.58 -19.40 -28.70
C ASP A 300 -24.23 -18.14 -28.13
N SER A 301 -24.45 -17.12 -28.96
CA SER A 301 -25.02 -15.84 -28.53
C SER A 301 -26.47 -15.94 -28.00
N SER A 302 -27.14 -17.09 -28.12
CA SER A 302 -28.44 -17.34 -27.49
C SER A 302 -28.34 -17.79 -26.02
N LYS A 303 -27.14 -18.18 -25.56
CA LYS A 303 -26.84 -18.54 -24.17
C LYS A 303 -26.18 -17.39 -23.44
N LYS A 304 -26.21 -17.40 -22.11
CA LYS A 304 -25.56 -16.40 -21.26
C LYS A 304 -24.30 -16.97 -20.64
N TYR A 305 -23.25 -16.17 -20.58
CA TYR A 305 -21.95 -16.59 -20.06
C TYR A 305 -21.50 -15.69 -18.92
N ASN A 306 -20.81 -16.27 -17.95
CA ASN A 306 -20.06 -15.51 -16.95
C ASN A 306 -18.93 -14.73 -17.65
N VAL A 307 -18.57 -13.58 -17.09
CA VAL A 307 -17.48 -12.73 -17.60
C VAL A 307 -16.43 -12.48 -16.52
N LEU A 308 -15.16 -12.68 -16.90
CA LEU A 308 -14.01 -12.25 -16.13
C LEU A 308 -13.25 -11.14 -16.89
N TYR A 309 -13.14 -9.97 -16.29
CA TYR A 309 -12.25 -8.92 -16.78
C TYR A 309 -10.85 -9.16 -16.18
N LEU A 310 -9.80 -9.09 -17.01
CA LEU A 310 -8.43 -9.43 -16.63
C LEU A 310 -7.46 -8.28 -16.95
N MET A 311 -6.73 -7.80 -15.96
CA MET A 311 -5.77 -6.70 -16.10
C MET A 311 -4.31 -7.18 -16.07
N HIS A 312 -3.48 -6.68 -16.99
CA HIS A 312 -2.05 -7.00 -17.07
C HIS A 312 -1.20 -6.21 -16.05
N GLY A 313 0.08 -6.57 -15.93
CA GLY A 313 1.05 -5.89 -15.05
C GLY A 313 1.72 -4.67 -15.68
N GLY A 314 2.66 -4.08 -14.94
CA GLY A 314 3.49 -2.96 -15.40
C GLY A 314 4.31 -3.32 -16.63
N SER A 315 4.35 -2.43 -17.63
CA SER A 315 5.06 -2.61 -18.91
C SER A 315 4.57 -3.78 -19.79
N ASP A 316 3.42 -4.38 -19.46
CA ASP A 316 2.82 -5.49 -20.20
C ASP A 316 1.61 -5.06 -21.04
N SER A 317 0.92 -6.03 -21.64
CA SER A 317 -0.28 -5.85 -22.46
C SER A 317 -1.18 -7.10 -22.38
N PRO A 318 -2.44 -7.05 -22.84
CA PRO A 318 -3.30 -8.24 -22.93
C PRO A 318 -2.65 -9.42 -23.68
N GLU A 319 -1.78 -9.13 -24.65
CA GLU A 319 -1.01 -10.11 -25.41
C GLU A 319 -0.10 -10.97 -24.52
N TRP A 320 0.35 -10.48 -23.35
CA TRP A 320 1.17 -11.27 -22.43
C TRP A 320 0.42 -12.49 -21.88
N PHE A 321 -0.90 -12.36 -21.66
CA PHE A 321 -1.73 -13.49 -21.21
C PHE A 321 -2.08 -14.46 -22.33
N PHE A 322 -2.43 -13.97 -23.52
CA PHE A 322 -3.07 -14.77 -24.58
C PHE A 322 -2.20 -15.02 -25.82
N GLY A 323 -1.05 -14.37 -25.92
CA GLY A 323 -0.16 -14.41 -27.08
C GLY A 323 -0.60 -13.55 -28.27
N GLY A 324 -1.82 -13.00 -28.24
CA GLY A 324 -2.40 -12.17 -29.29
C GLY A 324 -3.64 -12.76 -29.97
N GLU A 325 -4.20 -12.03 -30.93
CA GLU A 325 -5.37 -12.46 -31.69
C GLU A 325 -5.10 -13.74 -32.49
N GLY A 326 -6.03 -14.70 -32.38
CA GLY A 326 -5.91 -16.03 -32.99
C GLY A 326 -4.79 -16.90 -32.41
N LYS A 327 -4.15 -16.49 -31.30
CA LYS A 327 -3.09 -17.26 -30.65
C LYS A 327 -3.63 -18.06 -29.47
N SER A 328 -2.78 -18.96 -28.99
CA SER A 328 -3.01 -19.77 -27.81
C SER A 328 -1.80 -19.65 -26.88
N SER A 329 -2.09 -19.49 -25.59
CA SER A 329 -1.15 -19.46 -24.47
C SER A 329 -1.46 -20.56 -23.46
N ASN A 330 -0.58 -20.74 -22.46
CA ASN A 330 -0.84 -21.65 -21.33
C ASN A 330 -2.19 -21.36 -20.66
N ILE A 331 -2.54 -20.08 -20.48
CA ILE A 331 -3.81 -19.67 -19.86
C ILE A 331 -5.01 -20.08 -20.72
N THR A 332 -4.97 -19.85 -22.04
CA THR A 332 -6.08 -20.28 -22.92
C THR A 332 -6.25 -21.80 -22.95
N ARG A 333 -5.14 -22.55 -23.02
CA ARG A 333 -5.16 -24.03 -23.04
C ARG A 333 -5.67 -24.61 -21.74
N MET A 334 -5.26 -24.02 -20.63
CA MET A 334 -5.75 -24.33 -19.29
C MET A 334 -7.27 -24.11 -19.23
N MET A 335 -7.79 -22.97 -19.68
CA MET A 335 -9.24 -22.70 -19.68
C MET A 335 -10.02 -23.65 -20.59
N ASP A 336 -9.54 -23.92 -21.80
CA ASP A 336 -10.15 -24.90 -22.73
C ASP A 336 -10.32 -26.26 -22.05
N SER A 337 -9.24 -26.72 -21.42
CA SER A 337 -9.20 -28.03 -20.76
C SER A 337 -10.08 -28.06 -19.51
N MET A 338 -10.11 -26.99 -18.70
CA MET A 338 -11.01 -26.89 -17.53
C MET A 338 -12.48 -26.91 -17.93
N ILE A 339 -12.84 -26.25 -19.03
CA ILE A 339 -14.21 -26.28 -19.58
C ILE A 339 -14.53 -27.68 -20.09
N ALA A 340 -13.64 -28.31 -20.84
CA ALA A 340 -13.85 -29.63 -21.42
C ALA A 340 -13.95 -30.75 -20.36
N ALA A 341 -13.20 -30.62 -19.26
CA ALA A 341 -13.28 -31.52 -18.10
C ALA A 341 -14.51 -31.26 -17.22
N GLY A 342 -15.19 -30.13 -17.38
CA GLY A 342 -16.32 -29.73 -16.53
C GLY A 342 -15.91 -29.14 -15.17
N ASP A 343 -14.64 -28.77 -15.02
CA ASP A 343 -14.12 -28.12 -13.80
C ASP A 343 -14.68 -26.70 -13.65
N ILE A 344 -14.93 -26.02 -14.78
CA ILE A 344 -15.56 -24.70 -14.84
C ILE A 344 -16.65 -24.67 -15.91
N GLU A 345 -17.68 -23.85 -15.69
CA GLU A 345 -18.63 -23.51 -16.75
C GLU A 345 -17.94 -22.67 -17.84
N PRO A 346 -18.39 -22.78 -19.11
CA PRO A 346 -17.93 -21.88 -20.15
C PRO A 346 -18.09 -20.42 -19.74
N LEU A 347 -17.01 -19.65 -19.85
CA LEU A 347 -16.95 -18.23 -19.52
C LEU A 347 -16.20 -17.44 -20.59
N ILE A 348 -16.45 -16.14 -20.65
CA ILE A 348 -15.74 -15.20 -21.52
C ILE A 348 -14.72 -14.42 -20.67
N VAL A 349 -13.49 -14.28 -21.16
CA VAL A 349 -12.45 -13.49 -20.46
C VAL A 349 -12.05 -12.31 -21.32
N CYS A 350 -12.19 -11.09 -20.79
CA CYS A 350 -11.83 -9.85 -21.46
C CYS A 350 -10.56 -9.27 -20.83
N ALA A 351 -9.41 -9.47 -21.49
CA ALA A 351 -8.13 -8.93 -21.07
C ALA A 351 -8.01 -7.46 -21.53
N VAL A 352 -8.05 -6.56 -20.56
CA VAL A 352 -8.11 -5.10 -20.73
C VAL A 352 -6.77 -4.44 -20.38
N SER A 353 -6.64 -3.15 -20.64
CA SER A 353 -5.42 -2.38 -20.34
C SER A 353 -5.78 -1.07 -19.63
N TYR A 354 -5.05 -0.75 -18.55
CA TYR A 354 -5.16 0.54 -17.88
C TYR A 354 -4.41 1.67 -18.62
N TYR A 355 -3.55 1.33 -19.59
CA TYR A 355 -2.82 2.33 -20.36
C TYR A 355 -3.77 3.27 -21.10
N THR A 356 -3.44 4.56 -21.10
CA THR A 356 -4.22 5.63 -21.74
C THR A 356 -3.29 6.60 -22.45
N GLU A 357 -3.75 7.17 -23.56
CA GLU A 357 -2.98 8.16 -24.32
C GLU A 357 -2.88 9.51 -23.59
N TYR A 358 -3.68 9.72 -22.53
CA TYR A 358 -3.78 11.00 -21.81
C TYR A 358 -2.89 11.13 -20.58
N ARG A 359 -2.39 10.02 -20.03
CA ARG A 359 -1.57 10.01 -18.81
C ARG A 359 -0.49 8.94 -18.91
N SER A 360 0.74 9.37 -18.65
CA SER A 360 1.90 8.47 -18.52
C SER A 360 2.10 7.94 -17.09
N ASP A 361 1.28 8.36 -16.12
CA ASP A 361 1.33 7.86 -14.76
C ASP A 361 0.54 6.56 -14.63
N ASP A 362 1.25 5.44 -14.78
CA ASP A 362 0.70 4.09 -14.70
C ASP A 362 0.03 3.79 -13.36
N THR A 363 0.54 4.35 -12.26
CA THR A 363 -0.04 4.16 -10.92
C THR A 363 -1.43 4.80 -10.87
N SER A 364 -1.52 6.06 -11.30
CA SER A 364 -2.80 6.77 -11.40
C SER A 364 -3.76 6.07 -12.37
N ASN A 365 -3.25 5.57 -13.50
CA ASN A 365 -4.06 4.84 -14.47
C ASN A 365 -4.65 3.55 -13.88
N CYS A 366 -3.86 2.79 -13.11
CA CYS A 366 -4.34 1.58 -12.43
C CYS A 366 -5.42 1.88 -11.39
N LEU A 367 -5.23 2.91 -10.56
CA LEU A 367 -6.15 3.32 -9.50
C LEU A 367 -7.45 3.95 -10.04
N ASN A 368 -7.44 4.47 -11.25
CA ASN A 368 -8.60 5.12 -11.87
C ASN A 368 -9.27 4.29 -12.97
N PHE A 369 -8.78 3.08 -13.27
CA PHE A 369 -9.32 2.26 -14.35
C PHE A 369 -10.79 1.88 -14.14
N HIS A 370 -11.27 1.82 -12.89
CA HIS A 370 -12.67 1.55 -12.58
C HIS A 370 -13.64 2.49 -13.30
N TYR A 371 -13.24 3.76 -13.55
CA TYR A 371 -14.06 4.67 -14.35
C TYR A 371 -14.20 4.22 -15.80
N GLU A 372 -13.09 3.87 -16.46
CA GLU A 372 -13.12 3.37 -17.84
C GLU A 372 -13.86 2.02 -17.93
N LEU A 373 -13.64 1.15 -16.94
CA LEU A 373 -14.31 -0.13 -16.83
C LEU A 373 -15.83 0.03 -16.86
N MET A 374 -16.36 0.92 -16.02
CA MET A 374 -17.81 1.10 -15.85
C MET A 374 -18.45 1.95 -16.95
N ASN A 375 -17.76 2.99 -17.42
CA ASN A 375 -18.34 3.93 -18.39
C ASN A 375 -18.24 3.45 -19.84
N ASP A 376 -17.18 2.72 -20.17
CA ASP A 376 -16.83 2.43 -21.57
C ASP A 376 -16.71 0.92 -21.83
N VAL A 377 -15.91 0.19 -21.04
CA VAL A 377 -15.62 -1.23 -21.29
C VAL A 377 -16.86 -2.11 -21.11
N ILE A 378 -17.47 -2.14 -19.92
CA ILE A 378 -18.65 -2.97 -19.63
C ILE A 378 -19.80 -2.64 -20.60
N PRO A 379 -20.16 -1.35 -20.83
CA PRO A 379 -21.21 -1.00 -21.77
C PRO A 379 -20.95 -1.46 -23.21
N ALA A 380 -19.71 -1.34 -23.70
CA ALA A 380 -19.39 -1.77 -25.06
C ALA A 380 -19.30 -3.30 -25.17
N PHE A 381 -18.69 -3.94 -24.17
CA PHE A 381 -18.43 -5.38 -24.16
C PHE A 381 -19.72 -6.19 -23.97
N GLU A 382 -20.52 -5.87 -22.96
CA GLU A 382 -21.72 -6.67 -22.61
C GLU A 382 -22.93 -6.38 -23.50
N LYS A 383 -22.83 -5.38 -24.40
CA LYS A 383 -23.72 -5.23 -25.56
C LYS A 383 -23.32 -6.10 -26.74
N LYS A 384 -22.03 -6.39 -26.89
CA LYS A 384 -21.49 -7.21 -28.00
C LYS A 384 -21.55 -8.70 -27.69
N TYR A 385 -21.17 -9.09 -26.49
CA TYR A 385 -21.11 -10.50 -26.07
C TYR A 385 -22.28 -10.86 -25.16
N SER A 386 -22.76 -12.10 -25.26
CA SER A 386 -23.92 -12.56 -24.51
C SER A 386 -23.55 -12.90 -23.07
N THR A 387 -23.63 -11.89 -22.20
CA THR A 387 -23.45 -12.03 -20.76
C THR A 387 -24.80 -12.10 -20.04
N TYR A 388 -24.77 -12.24 -18.71
CA TYR A 388 -25.98 -12.17 -17.90
C TYR A 388 -26.64 -10.79 -17.86
N ALA A 389 -25.91 -9.71 -18.18
CA ALA A 389 -26.49 -8.38 -18.39
C ALA A 389 -27.32 -8.29 -19.68
N ASN A 390 -27.10 -9.20 -20.63
CA ASN A 390 -27.92 -9.36 -21.84
C ASN A 390 -28.12 -8.04 -22.62
N GLY A 391 -27.06 -7.24 -22.74
CA GLY A 391 -27.06 -5.94 -23.41
C GLY A 391 -27.65 -4.76 -22.64
N ASP A 392 -28.31 -4.99 -21.49
CA ASP A 392 -28.75 -3.92 -20.58
C ASP A 392 -27.63 -3.61 -19.58
N THR A 393 -26.94 -2.50 -19.79
CA THR A 393 -25.85 -2.04 -18.92
C THR A 393 -26.28 -0.87 -18.02
N SER A 394 -27.58 -0.75 -17.71
CA SER A 394 -28.05 0.13 -16.63
C SER A 394 -27.52 -0.34 -15.27
N SER A 395 -27.31 0.59 -14.33
CA SER A 395 -26.79 0.27 -12.99
C SER A 395 -27.59 -0.84 -12.30
N SER A 396 -28.90 -0.84 -12.43
CA SER A 396 -29.79 -1.89 -11.92
C SER A 396 -29.60 -3.25 -12.57
N SER A 397 -29.38 -3.30 -13.89
CA SER A 397 -29.12 -4.57 -14.59
C SER A 397 -27.72 -5.11 -14.26
N LEU A 398 -26.73 -4.23 -14.19
CA LEU A 398 -25.37 -4.59 -13.79
C LEU A 398 -25.35 -5.12 -12.34
N ALA A 399 -26.10 -4.48 -11.44
CA ALA A 399 -26.27 -4.95 -10.07
C ALA A 399 -27.02 -6.29 -9.98
N ALA A 400 -28.06 -6.50 -10.78
CA ALA A 400 -28.80 -7.76 -10.82
C ALA A 400 -27.97 -8.92 -11.39
N SER A 401 -27.02 -8.62 -12.28
CA SER A 401 -26.15 -9.61 -12.93
C SER A 401 -24.76 -9.75 -12.28
N ARG A 402 -24.48 -9.05 -11.17
CA ARG A 402 -23.14 -8.98 -10.56
C ARG A 402 -22.52 -10.32 -10.17
N LEU A 403 -23.34 -11.32 -9.85
CA LEU A 403 -22.88 -12.69 -9.54
C LEU A 403 -22.34 -13.45 -10.78
N HIS A 404 -22.38 -12.83 -11.95
CA HIS A 404 -21.84 -13.37 -13.20
C HIS A 404 -20.66 -12.54 -13.72
N ARG A 405 -20.12 -11.64 -12.88
CA ARG A 405 -19.04 -10.72 -13.22
C ARG A 405 -17.92 -10.78 -12.19
N GLY A 406 -16.71 -10.96 -12.70
CA GLY A 406 -15.49 -10.97 -11.90
C GLY A 406 -14.41 -10.06 -12.48
N PHE A 407 -13.48 -9.65 -11.62
CA PHE A 407 -12.30 -8.89 -12.01
C PHE A 407 -11.03 -9.55 -11.45
N ALA A 408 -10.02 -9.71 -12.28
CA ALA A 408 -8.73 -10.28 -11.93
C ALA A 408 -7.60 -9.41 -12.47
N GLY A 409 -6.41 -9.54 -11.90
CA GLY A 409 -5.24 -8.90 -12.48
C GLY A 409 -3.94 -9.27 -11.80
N PHE A 410 -2.86 -9.09 -12.56
CA PHE A 410 -1.50 -9.46 -12.14
C PHE A 410 -0.65 -8.21 -11.84
N SER A 411 0.12 -8.21 -10.75
CA SER A 411 1.05 -7.11 -10.42
C SER A 411 0.31 -5.76 -10.31
N MET A 412 0.62 -4.76 -11.14
CA MET A 412 -0.17 -3.52 -11.22
C MET A 412 -1.65 -3.77 -11.59
N GLY A 413 -1.96 -4.84 -12.32
CA GLY A 413 -3.34 -5.28 -12.54
C GLY A 413 -4.03 -5.82 -11.27
N SER A 414 -3.27 -6.32 -10.30
CA SER A 414 -3.79 -6.67 -8.97
C SER A 414 -4.13 -5.39 -8.18
N VAL A 415 -3.30 -4.35 -8.29
CA VAL A 415 -3.60 -3.01 -7.76
C VAL A 415 -4.91 -2.49 -8.36
N THR A 416 -5.10 -2.62 -9.67
CA THR A 416 -6.38 -2.32 -10.32
C THR A 416 -7.53 -3.17 -9.79
N THR A 417 -7.30 -4.46 -9.51
CA THR A 417 -8.34 -5.35 -8.94
C THR A 417 -8.81 -4.86 -7.58
N TRP A 418 -7.90 -4.38 -6.73
CA TRP A 418 -8.26 -3.76 -5.44
C TRP A 418 -9.03 -2.45 -5.62
N SER A 419 -8.62 -1.57 -6.54
CA SER A 419 -9.39 -0.36 -6.87
C SER A 419 -10.80 -0.69 -7.37
N VAL A 420 -10.95 -1.70 -8.24
CA VAL A 420 -12.26 -2.17 -8.72
C VAL A 420 -13.08 -2.78 -7.58
N PHE A 421 -12.44 -3.44 -6.61
CA PHE A 421 -13.11 -3.87 -5.38
C PHE A 421 -13.62 -2.68 -4.56
N GLU A 422 -12.85 -1.61 -4.41
CA GLU A 422 -13.26 -0.43 -3.64
C GLU A 422 -14.45 0.32 -4.26
N HIS A 423 -14.59 0.27 -5.59
CA HIS A 423 -15.50 1.16 -6.33
C HIS A 423 -16.62 0.46 -7.10
N CYS A 424 -16.59 -0.87 -7.25
CA CYS A 424 -17.54 -1.59 -8.11
C CYS A 424 -18.21 -2.80 -7.42
N LEU A 425 -18.35 -2.76 -6.08
CA LEU A 425 -19.02 -3.82 -5.31
C LEU A 425 -20.49 -4.03 -5.72
N ASN A 426 -21.16 -3.01 -6.25
CA ASN A 426 -22.54 -3.14 -6.71
C ASN A 426 -22.62 -3.94 -8.00
N GLU A 427 -21.60 -3.90 -8.86
CA GLU A 427 -21.64 -4.45 -10.21
C GLU A 427 -20.78 -5.72 -10.36
N ILE A 428 -19.84 -5.96 -9.45
CA ILE A 428 -18.89 -7.08 -9.50
C ILE A 428 -18.93 -7.83 -8.16
N ALA A 429 -18.92 -9.16 -8.20
CA ALA A 429 -18.96 -10.01 -7.01
C ALA A 429 -17.69 -10.81 -6.76
N TYR A 430 -16.89 -11.08 -7.80
CA TYR A 430 -15.74 -11.97 -7.72
C TYR A 430 -14.44 -11.22 -8.03
N TYR A 431 -13.45 -11.35 -7.17
CA TYR A 431 -12.18 -10.64 -7.28
C TYR A 431 -11.01 -11.62 -7.17
N MET A 432 -10.05 -11.51 -8.08
CA MET A 432 -8.84 -12.35 -8.10
C MET A 432 -7.58 -11.47 -8.25
N PRO A 433 -7.13 -10.82 -7.16
CA PRO A 433 -5.86 -10.10 -7.14
C PRO A 433 -4.69 -11.08 -7.10
N ILE A 434 -3.80 -11.01 -8.10
CA ILE A 434 -2.65 -11.90 -8.26
C ILE A 434 -1.33 -11.11 -8.15
N SER A 435 -0.53 -11.40 -7.13
CA SER A 435 0.81 -10.84 -6.96
C SER A 435 0.86 -9.30 -6.95
N GLY A 436 -0.05 -8.65 -6.22
CA GLY A 436 0.00 -7.21 -5.92
C GLY A 436 -0.99 -6.82 -4.84
N ASP A 437 -0.56 -5.94 -3.94
CA ASP A 437 -1.34 -5.45 -2.82
C ASP A 437 -2.21 -4.25 -3.20
N CYS A 438 -3.06 -3.81 -2.26
CA CYS A 438 -3.90 -2.63 -2.42
C CYS A 438 -3.07 -1.36 -2.18
N TRP A 439 -3.12 -0.41 -3.13
CA TRP A 439 -2.37 0.85 -3.06
C TRP A 439 -3.23 2.07 -2.74
N ALA A 440 -4.46 1.87 -2.25
CA ALA A 440 -5.36 2.97 -1.89
C ALA A 440 -4.74 3.92 -0.85
N LEU A 441 -3.88 3.39 0.02
CA LEU A 441 -3.17 4.13 1.08
C LEU A 441 -1.69 4.39 0.74
N GLY A 442 -1.32 4.23 -0.53
CA GLY A 442 0.05 4.35 -1.03
C GLY A 442 0.61 3.04 -1.58
N GLY A 443 1.65 3.13 -2.40
CA GLY A 443 2.34 1.96 -2.94
C GLY A 443 2.86 1.07 -1.83
N THR A 444 2.66 -0.25 -1.93
CA THR A 444 3.06 -1.26 -0.93
C THR A 444 2.36 -1.16 0.43
N ALA A 445 1.24 -0.44 0.51
CA ALA A 445 0.46 -0.26 1.75
C ALA A 445 -0.08 -1.57 2.32
N GLY A 446 -0.31 -2.61 1.50
CA GLY A 446 -0.71 -3.92 2.02
C GLY A 446 0.35 -4.57 2.91
N GLY A 447 1.64 -4.25 2.70
CA GLY A 447 2.73 -4.70 3.56
C GLY A 447 3.03 -3.73 4.69
N SER A 448 3.22 -2.46 4.34
CA SER A 448 3.65 -1.40 5.26
C SER A 448 2.52 -0.87 6.17
N GLN A 449 1.27 -1.09 5.79
CA GLN A 449 0.05 -0.61 6.46
C GLN A 449 -1.06 -1.69 6.38
N LEU A 450 -0.71 -2.94 6.69
CA LEU A 450 -1.59 -4.10 6.54
C LEU A 450 -2.97 -3.94 7.24
N ASP A 451 -2.99 -3.44 8.48
CA ASP A 451 -4.23 -3.25 9.26
C ASP A 451 -5.10 -2.12 8.72
N GLN A 452 -4.46 -1.06 8.24
CA GLN A 452 -5.11 0.09 7.62
C GLN A 452 -5.75 -0.28 6.31
N THR A 453 -5.00 -1.03 5.51
CA THR A 453 -5.43 -1.47 4.20
C THR A 453 -6.61 -2.42 4.36
N ALA A 454 -6.56 -3.34 5.33
CA ALA A 454 -7.71 -4.18 5.67
C ALA A 454 -8.92 -3.35 6.14
N TRP A 455 -8.72 -2.36 7.01
CA TRP A 455 -9.79 -1.48 7.50
C TRP A 455 -10.42 -0.64 6.41
N HIS A 456 -9.61 -0.08 5.52
CA HIS A 456 -10.06 0.68 4.35
C HIS A 456 -10.90 -0.19 3.43
N LEU A 457 -10.44 -1.39 3.09
CA LEU A 457 -11.21 -2.33 2.26
C LEU A 457 -12.53 -2.74 2.96
N ALA A 458 -12.52 -2.96 4.28
CA ALA A 458 -13.74 -3.25 5.04
C ALA A 458 -14.69 -2.03 5.08
N SER A 459 -14.17 -0.81 5.15
CA SER A 459 -14.98 0.41 5.12
C SER A 459 -15.72 0.53 3.80
N LYS A 460 -15.07 0.24 2.66
CA LYS A 460 -15.71 0.25 1.34
C LYS A 460 -16.85 -0.75 1.23
N VAL A 461 -16.68 -1.95 1.78
CA VAL A 461 -17.77 -2.94 1.87
C VAL A 461 -18.97 -2.36 2.64
N LYS A 462 -18.71 -1.72 3.78
CA LYS A 462 -19.75 -1.14 4.64
C LYS A 462 -20.43 0.08 4.01
N GLU A 463 -19.66 0.97 3.37
CA GLU A 463 -20.14 2.17 2.67
C GLU A 463 -21.13 1.79 1.56
N GLU A 464 -20.86 0.71 0.84
CA GLU A 464 -21.73 0.15 -0.20
C GLU A 464 -22.88 -0.73 0.34
N GLY A 465 -23.04 -0.80 1.67
CA GLY A 465 -24.08 -1.59 2.32
C GLY A 465 -23.97 -3.10 2.06
N LYS A 466 -22.77 -3.59 1.74
CA LYS A 466 -22.49 -5.01 1.50
C LYS A 466 -22.07 -5.73 2.78
N SER A 467 -22.07 -7.04 2.73
CA SER A 467 -21.64 -7.95 3.79
C SER A 467 -20.71 -9.02 3.24
N ALA A 468 -20.17 -9.87 4.13
CA ALA A 468 -19.36 -11.03 3.74
C ALA A 468 -20.06 -11.99 2.75
N LYS A 469 -21.39 -11.92 2.61
CA LYS A 469 -22.15 -12.80 1.70
C LYS A 469 -22.17 -12.31 0.25
N ASP A 470 -21.78 -11.05 0.03
CA ASP A 470 -22.02 -10.34 -1.22
C ASP A 470 -20.80 -10.36 -2.16
N PHE A 471 -19.61 -10.74 -1.71
CA PHE A 471 -18.42 -10.74 -2.57
C PHE A 471 -17.51 -11.91 -2.23
N TYR A 472 -16.56 -12.19 -3.12
CA TYR A 472 -15.57 -13.25 -3.01
C TYR A 472 -14.20 -12.77 -3.46
N ILE A 473 -13.17 -13.04 -2.66
CA ILE A 473 -11.78 -12.71 -2.95
C ILE A 473 -10.95 -13.99 -2.94
N TYR A 474 -10.53 -14.43 -4.13
CA TYR A 474 -9.54 -15.49 -4.30
C TYR A 474 -8.21 -14.83 -4.66
N SER A 475 -7.44 -14.41 -3.65
CA SER A 475 -6.13 -13.80 -3.86
C SER A 475 -5.08 -14.88 -4.16
N GLY A 476 -4.05 -14.56 -4.93
CA GLY A 476 -2.92 -15.47 -5.11
C GLY A 476 -1.58 -14.78 -5.29
N CYS A 477 -0.50 -15.49 -4.97
CA CYS A 477 0.87 -15.01 -5.12
C CYS A 477 1.84 -16.19 -5.28
N GLY A 478 3.00 -15.97 -5.89
CA GLY A 478 4.11 -16.92 -5.82
C GLY A 478 4.78 -16.88 -4.44
N GLU A 479 5.30 -18.01 -3.96
CA GLU A 479 6.02 -18.08 -2.68
C GLU A 479 7.28 -17.20 -2.67
N TRP A 480 7.96 -17.06 -3.83
CA TRP A 480 9.17 -16.25 -4.02
C TRP A 480 8.91 -14.99 -4.84
N ASP A 481 7.64 -14.60 -4.97
CA ASP A 481 7.22 -13.42 -5.71
C ASP A 481 7.58 -12.13 -4.96
N ILE A 482 8.06 -11.11 -5.68
CA ILE A 482 8.43 -9.80 -5.13
C ILE A 482 7.26 -9.06 -4.45
N ALA A 483 6.02 -9.39 -4.82
CA ALA A 483 4.82 -8.79 -4.24
C ALA A 483 4.33 -9.54 -2.99
N GLN A 484 4.84 -10.75 -2.73
CA GLN A 484 4.46 -11.56 -1.57
C GLN A 484 4.61 -10.78 -0.25
N PRO A 485 5.73 -10.06 0.00
CA PRO A 485 5.94 -9.34 1.25
C PRO A 485 4.94 -8.20 1.51
N ASN A 486 4.15 -7.80 0.50
CA ASN A 486 3.11 -6.78 0.65
C ASN A 486 1.71 -7.40 0.62
N LEU A 487 1.44 -8.32 -0.31
CA LEU A 487 0.11 -8.91 -0.44
C LEU A 487 -0.22 -9.86 0.73
N THR A 488 0.74 -10.67 1.20
CA THR A 488 0.48 -11.65 2.25
C THR A 488 0.17 -11.01 3.61
N PRO A 489 0.89 -9.97 4.05
CA PRO A 489 0.51 -9.25 5.27
C PRO A 489 -0.90 -8.63 5.18
N GLN A 490 -1.27 -8.03 4.04
CA GLN A 490 -2.61 -7.48 3.82
C GLN A 490 -3.69 -8.55 4.01
N ILE A 491 -3.57 -9.70 3.32
CA ILE A 491 -4.57 -10.77 3.43
C ILE A 491 -4.59 -11.36 4.84
N THR A 492 -3.44 -11.44 5.51
CA THR A 492 -3.35 -11.88 6.91
C THR A 492 -4.11 -10.94 7.83
N SER A 493 -4.00 -9.62 7.63
CA SER A 493 -4.78 -8.65 8.40
C SER A 493 -6.27 -8.75 8.13
N MET A 494 -6.68 -8.83 6.86
CA MET A 494 -8.08 -9.04 6.49
C MET A 494 -8.65 -10.32 7.13
N LYS A 495 -7.88 -11.40 7.15
CA LYS A 495 -8.23 -12.64 7.86
C LYS A 495 -8.41 -12.42 9.36
N ASN A 496 -7.48 -11.72 10.01
CA ASN A 496 -7.53 -11.49 11.47
C ASN A 496 -8.66 -10.56 11.88
N MET A 497 -9.04 -9.61 11.01
CA MET A 497 -10.18 -8.72 11.19
C MET A 497 -11.51 -9.47 11.28
N GLY A 498 -11.66 -10.57 10.54
CA GLY A 498 -12.94 -11.28 10.43
C GLY A 498 -13.90 -10.51 9.53
N ASP A 499 -15.17 -10.37 9.93
CA ASP A 499 -16.21 -9.70 9.14
C ASP A 499 -15.77 -8.30 8.66
N PRO A 500 -15.85 -7.98 7.35
CA PRO A 500 -16.55 -8.71 6.29
C PRO A 500 -15.71 -9.76 5.53
N PHE A 501 -14.49 -10.04 5.97
CA PHE A 501 -13.54 -10.98 5.38
C PHE A 501 -13.46 -12.31 6.13
N ILE A 502 -14.34 -13.24 5.78
CA ILE A 502 -14.38 -14.57 6.38
C ILE A 502 -13.41 -15.48 5.64
N TYR A 503 -12.20 -15.61 6.18
CA TYR A 503 -11.18 -16.49 5.61
C TYR A 503 -11.59 -17.96 5.72
N THR A 504 -11.51 -18.71 4.61
CA THR A 504 -12.01 -20.08 4.56
C THR A 504 -11.29 -20.93 3.52
N ASN A 505 -11.13 -22.23 3.80
CA ASN A 505 -10.66 -23.20 2.82
C ASN A 505 -11.78 -23.64 1.85
N ASN A 506 -13.01 -23.18 2.04
CA ASN A 506 -14.13 -23.45 1.12
C ASN A 506 -15.15 -22.30 1.14
N PHE A 507 -15.45 -21.71 -0.02
CA PHE A 507 -16.36 -20.55 -0.13
C PHE A 507 -17.82 -20.83 0.21
N ALA A 508 -18.21 -22.09 0.50
CA ALA A 508 -19.47 -22.36 1.18
C ALA A 508 -19.55 -21.73 2.58
N ASN A 509 -18.40 -21.48 3.23
CA ASN A 509 -18.31 -21.07 4.64
C ASN A 509 -17.69 -19.68 4.85
N GLY A 510 -17.39 -18.95 3.78
CA GLY A 510 -16.71 -17.66 3.85
C GLY A 510 -16.43 -17.09 2.46
N ASN A 511 -15.58 -16.06 2.38
CA ASN A 511 -15.40 -15.29 1.16
C ASN A 511 -13.97 -14.83 0.86
N LEU A 512 -13.00 -15.12 1.74
CA LEU A 512 -11.60 -14.75 1.54
C LEU A 512 -10.71 -15.98 1.52
N PHE A 513 -9.78 -16.04 0.56
CA PHE A 513 -8.70 -17.01 0.55
C PHE A 513 -7.44 -16.44 -0.11
N GLN A 514 -6.27 -16.96 0.29
CA GLN A 514 -5.00 -16.69 -0.38
C GLN A 514 -4.34 -17.99 -0.83
N CYS A 515 -4.15 -18.11 -2.14
CA CYS A 515 -3.41 -19.20 -2.77
C CYS A 515 -1.92 -18.83 -2.90
N LEU A 516 -1.03 -19.58 -2.26
CA LEU A 516 0.42 -19.44 -2.46
C LEU A 516 0.92 -20.55 -3.40
N TYR A 517 1.52 -20.17 -4.53
CA TYR A 517 2.12 -21.11 -5.47
C TYR A 517 3.53 -21.49 -4.99
N PRO A 518 3.77 -22.75 -4.55
CA PRO A 518 5.07 -23.15 -3.99
C PRO A 518 6.20 -23.00 -5.02
N GLY A 519 7.29 -22.33 -4.64
CA GLY A 519 8.40 -21.99 -5.53
C GLY A 519 8.08 -21.03 -6.69
N GLY A 520 6.86 -20.47 -6.75
CA GLY A 520 6.44 -19.52 -7.79
C GLY A 520 7.08 -18.14 -7.65
N GLY A 521 7.41 -17.51 -8.79
CA GLY A 521 7.96 -16.15 -8.87
C GLY A 521 6.99 -15.12 -9.44
N HIS A 522 7.48 -13.94 -9.80
CA HIS A 522 6.68 -12.85 -10.39
C HIS A 522 6.53 -13.00 -11.91
N ASP A 523 5.75 -14.00 -12.35
CA ASP A 523 5.63 -14.35 -13.77
C ASP A 523 4.27 -14.97 -14.17
N VAL A 524 4.11 -15.27 -15.46
CA VAL A 524 2.88 -15.83 -16.05
C VAL A 524 2.56 -17.25 -15.56
N ASN A 525 3.55 -18.00 -15.05
CA ASN A 525 3.29 -19.33 -14.48
C ASN A 525 2.56 -19.19 -13.16
N THR A 526 2.92 -18.21 -12.33
CA THR A 526 2.15 -17.87 -11.12
C THR A 526 0.73 -17.47 -11.46
N VAL A 527 0.53 -16.63 -12.48
CA VAL A 527 -0.83 -16.28 -12.95
C VAL A 527 -1.60 -17.53 -13.39
N THR A 528 -0.98 -18.38 -14.20
CA THR A 528 -1.61 -19.62 -14.70
C THR A 528 -2.00 -20.53 -13.53
N ALA A 529 -1.11 -20.70 -12.54
CA ALA A 529 -1.37 -21.54 -11.38
C ALA A 529 -2.48 -20.98 -10.48
N VAL A 530 -2.51 -19.68 -10.24
CA VAL A 530 -3.56 -19.03 -9.44
C VAL A 530 -4.90 -19.09 -10.18
N MET A 531 -4.94 -18.84 -11.49
CA MET A 531 -6.18 -18.94 -12.28
C MET A 531 -6.71 -20.37 -12.34
N TYR A 532 -5.85 -21.38 -12.55
CA TYR A 532 -6.23 -22.80 -12.51
C TYR A 532 -6.94 -23.15 -11.20
N ASN A 533 -6.41 -22.65 -10.09
CA ASN A 533 -6.95 -22.92 -8.76
C ASN A 533 -8.18 -22.08 -8.44
N GLY A 534 -8.24 -20.82 -8.86
CA GLY A 534 -9.29 -19.87 -8.48
C GLY A 534 -10.54 -19.91 -9.34
N LEU A 535 -10.43 -20.15 -10.65
CA LEU A 535 -11.58 -20.13 -11.57
C LEU A 535 -12.74 -21.08 -11.15
N PRO A 536 -12.49 -22.31 -10.67
CA PRO A 536 -13.57 -23.22 -10.22
C PRO A 536 -14.38 -22.72 -9.02
N LYS A 537 -13.90 -21.67 -8.33
CA LYS A 537 -14.51 -21.07 -7.15
C LYS A 537 -15.31 -19.82 -7.49
N LEU A 538 -15.14 -19.27 -8.69
CA LEU A 538 -15.86 -18.09 -9.15
C LEU A 538 -17.20 -18.48 -9.78
N PHE A 539 -18.12 -17.51 -9.84
CA PHE A 539 -19.43 -17.64 -10.49
C PHE A 539 -20.29 -18.80 -9.98
N GLY A 540 -19.98 -19.24 -8.76
CA GLY A 540 -20.82 -20.12 -8.00
C GLY A 540 -21.92 -19.34 -7.36
#